data_AF-A0A373D324-F1
#
_entry.id   AF-A0A373D324-F1
#
_cell.length_a   1.000
_cell.length_b   1.000
_cell.length_c   1.000
_cell.angle_alpha   90.00
_cell.angle_beta   90.00
_cell.angle_gamma   90.00
#
_symmetry.space_group_name_H-M   'P 1'
#
loop_
_entity.id
_entity.type
_entity.pdbx_description
1 polymer ?
#
loop_
_entity_poly.entity_id
_entity_poly.type
_entity_poly.pdbx_seq_one_letter_code
_entity_poly.pdbx_strand_id
1 'polypeptide(L)'
;MQVVSSYGAEIKNKNIPIRHTLALYREAVRCLTEIYETVWTELSMIDQIKRRFNEAEHLVHETKKNHARFDFDARFPKMPSYLRRAAIQHALGSVSSYHTRLEQWKNGAISGKPKLVYENHAMPVFYRNVMYKPGEESEDAACLKLYDGHDWKWFRAGLLHTDMEYLRRHWSGKKSSAPVL
;
A
#
# COMPACT_ATOMS: atom_id res chain seq x y z
N MET A 1 26.98 -2.10 -3.77
CA MET A 1 25.94 -2.62 -2.86
C MET A 1 25.34 -1.45 -2.10
N GLN A 2 24.05 -1.17 -2.26
CA GLN A 2 23.37 -0.10 -1.52
C GLN A 2 22.81 -0.70 -0.22
N VAL A 3 23.32 -0.28 0.93
CA VAL A 3 22.81 -0.72 2.23
C VAL A 3 21.56 0.10 2.57
N VAL A 4 20.44 -0.58 2.79
CA VAL A 4 19.18 0.04 3.23
C VAL A 4 18.92 -0.42 4.66
N SER A 5 18.77 0.54 5.58
CA SER A 5 18.36 0.27 6.95
C SER A 5 16.89 0.67 7.14
N SER A 6 16.21 0.05 8.09
CA SER A 6 14.85 0.42 8.52
C SER A 6 14.79 0.50 10.04
N TYR A 7 13.86 1.30 10.56
CA TYR A 7 13.61 1.44 11.99
C TYR A 7 12.11 1.69 12.20
N GLY A 8 11.51 0.93 13.12
CA GLY A 8 10.11 1.11 13.51
C GLY A 8 10.01 2.07 14.69
N ALA A 9 9.11 3.04 14.61
CA ALA A 9 8.78 3.94 15.72
C ALA A 9 7.41 3.57 16.27
N GLU A 10 7.31 3.40 17.58
CA GLU A 10 6.07 3.06 18.25
C GLU A 10 5.13 4.27 18.32
N ILE A 11 3.86 4.07 17.96
CA ILE A 11 2.81 5.07 18.10
C ILE A 11 2.16 4.92 19.48
N LYS A 12 2.24 5.97 20.30
CA LYS A 12 1.71 5.98 21.68
C LYS A 12 0.19 6.14 21.73
N ASN A 13 -0.41 6.80 20.74
CA ASN A 13 -1.83 7.11 20.77
C ASN A 13 -2.67 5.86 20.46
N LYS A 14 -3.35 5.32 21.47
CA LYS A 14 -4.26 4.17 21.29
C LYS A 14 -5.57 4.53 20.57
N ASN A 15 -5.93 5.82 20.54
CA ASN A 15 -7.24 6.29 20.05
C ASN A 15 -7.24 6.81 18.60
N ILE A 16 -6.13 6.69 17.86
CA ILE A 16 -6.12 7.07 16.43
C ILE A 16 -6.60 5.90 15.57
N PRO A 17 -7.30 6.15 14.44
CA PRO A 17 -8.00 5.11 13.70
C PRO A 17 -7.07 4.31 12.74
N ILE A 18 -5.93 3.85 13.25
CA ILE A 18 -4.99 2.97 12.52
C ILE A 18 -5.71 1.69 12.08
N ARG A 19 -6.46 1.06 12.99
CA ARG A 19 -7.15 -0.21 12.70
C ARG A 19 -8.18 -0.08 11.58
N HIS A 20 -8.96 1.00 11.57
CA HIS A 20 -9.91 1.28 10.49
C HIS A 20 -9.19 1.51 9.16
N THR A 21 -8.09 2.24 9.17
CA THR A 21 -7.26 2.48 7.98
C THR A 21 -6.68 1.18 7.42
N LEU A 22 -6.14 0.32 8.31
CA LEU A 22 -5.59 -0.98 7.93
C LEU A 22 -6.66 -1.91 7.38
N ALA A 23 -7.81 -2.00 8.05
CA ALA A 23 -8.92 -2.83 7.59
C ALA A 23 -9.40 -2.40 6.20
N LEU A 24 -9.64 -1.09 6.00
CA LEU A 24 -10.07 -0.56 4.69
C LEU A 24 -9.02 -0.81 3.60
N TYR A 25 -7.74 -0.58 3.89
CA TYR A 25 -6.66 -0.76 2.90
C TYR A 25 -6.48 -2.23 2.51
N ARG A 26 -6.51 -3.14 3.49
CA ARG A 26 -6.40 -4.57 3.23
C ARG A 26 -7.61 -5.12 2.47
N GLU A 27 -8.81 -4.62 2.77
CA GLU A 27 -10.01 -4.92 2.01
C GLU A 27 -9.89 -4.45 0.55
N ALA A 28 -9.35 -3.24 0.33
CA ALA A 28 -9.08 -2.74 -1.01
C ALA A 28 -8.07 -3.62 -1.77
N VAL A 29 -6.98 -4.05 -1.12
CA VAL A 29 -6.00 -4.96 -1.72
C VAL A 29 -6.61 -6.33 -2.04
N ARG A 30 -7.44 -6.88 -1.15
CA ARG A 30 -8.17 -8.12 -1.38
C ARG A 30 -9.06 -8.01 -2.62
N CYS A 31 -9.90 -6.98 -2.67
CA CYS A 31 -10.80 -6.72 -3.79
C CYS A 31 -10.04 -6.56 -5.12
N LEU A 32 -8.93 -5.81 -5.13
CA LEU A 32 -8.09 -5.65 -6.32
C LEU A 32 -7.40 -6.94 -6.74
N THR A 33 -6.98 -7.78 -5.79
CA THR A 33 -6.35 -9.07 -6.08
C THR A 33 -7.34 -10.02 -6.74
N GLU A 34 -8.59 -10.05 -6.25
CA GLU A 34 -9.68 -10.79 -6.89
C GLU A 34 -9.93 -10.29 -8.32
N ILE A 35 -10.09 -8.97 -8.50
CA ILE A 35 -10.30 -8.37 -9.81
C ILE A 35 -9.16 -8.75 -10.77
N TYR A 36 -7.91 -8.54 -10.37
CA TYR A 36 -6.76 -8.75 -11.25
C TYR A 36 -6.45 -10.20 -11.54
N GLU A 37 -6.81 -11.13 -10.65
CA GLU A 37 -6.79 -12.56 -10.98
C GLU A 37 -7.78 -12.86 -12.12
N THR A 38 -9.00 -12.30 -12.09
CA THR A 38 -10.01 -12.58 -13.13
C THR A 38 -9.62 -12.07 -14.52
N VAL A 39 -8.85 -10.97 -14.59
CA VAL A 39 -8.39 -10.36 -15.85
C VAL A 39 -6.91 -10.60 -16.13
N TRP A 40 -6.25 -11.50 -15.38
CA TRP A 40 -4.80 -11.62 -15.43
C TRP A 40 -4.30 -11.95 -16.84
N THR A 41 -4.97 -12.83 -17.57
CA THR A 41 -4.63 -13.19 -18.96
C THR A 41 -4.57 -11.96 -19.87
N GLU A 42 -5.51 -11.00 -19.72
CA GLU A 42 -5.51 -9.75 -20.49
C GLU A 42 -4.32 -8.86 -20.10
N LEU A 43 -4.09 -8.70 -18.79
CA LEU A 43 -3.02 -7.85 -18.26
C LEU A 43 -1.62 -8.41 -18.53
N SER A 44 -1.44 -9.73 -18.51
CA SER A 44 -0.15 -10.39 -18.69
C SER A 44 0.40 -10.25 -20.10
N MET A 45 -0.48 -10.06 -21.11
CA MET A 45 -0.10 -9.81 -22.51
C MET A 45 0.54 -8.42 -22.72
N ILE A 46 0.45 -7.51 -21.74
CA ILE A 46 1.04 -6.18 -21.84
C ILE A 46 2.49 -6.24 -21.33
N ASP A 47 3.46 -6.23 -22.23
CA ASP A 47 4.90 -6.34 -21.89
C ASP A 47 5.41 -5.18 -21.04
N GLN A 48 4.96 -3.96 -21.34
CA GLN A 48 5.44 -2.75 -20.68
C GLN A 48 4.80 -2.60 -19.30
N ILE A 49 5.59 -2.75 -18.24
CA ILE A 49 5.16 -2.67 -16.83
C ILE A 49 4.33 -1.40 -16.56
N LYS A 50 4.80 -0.25 -17.05
CA LYS A 50 4.10 1.04 -16.86
C LYS A 50 2.73 1.05 -17.55
N ARG A 51 2.63 0.48 -18.76
CA ARG A 51 1.36 0.37 -19.48
C ARG A 51 0.42 -0.60 -18.78
N ARG A 52 0.91 -1.76 -18.34
CA ARG A 52 0.13 -2.74 -17.58
C ARG A 52 -0.46 -2.14 -16.30
N PHE A 53 0.34 -1.37 -15.56
CA PHE A 53 -0.14 -0.65 -14.37
C PHE A 53 -1.25 0.35 -14.71
N ASN A 54 -1.09 1.13 -15.78
CA ASN A 54 -2.09 2.10 -16.19
C ASN A 54 -3.40 1.44 -16.63
N GLU A 55 -3.34 0.35 -17.40
CA GLU A 55 -4.54 -0.42 -17.77
C GLU A 55 -5.22 -1.01 -16.53
N ALA A 56 -4.45 -1.55 -15.59
CA ALA A 56 -4.99 -2.03 -14.33
C ALA A 56 -5.68 -0.93 -13.50
N GLU A 57 -5.15 0.30 -13.51
CA GLU A 57 -5.80 1.46 -12.89
C GLU A 57 -7.09 1.84 -13.64
N HIS A 58 -7.09 1.82 -14.98
CA HIS A 58 -8.28 2.10 -15.79
C HIS A 58 -9.41 1.09 -15.57
N LEU A 59 -9.09 -0.17 -15.30
CA LEU A 59 -10.11 -1.19 -15.02
C LEU A 59 -10.96 -0.87 -13.79
N VAL A 60 -10.42 -0.12 -12.82
CA VAL A 60 -11.02 0.04 -11.49
C VAL A 60 -11.32 1.50 -11.10
N HIS A 61 -10.78 2.48 -11.83
CA HIS A 61 -10.91 3.89 -11.48
C HIS A 61 -11.70 4.69 -12.52
N GLU A 62 -12.86 5.21 -12.12
CA GLU A 62 -13.72 6.03 -12.97
C GLU A 62 -13.13 7.44 -13.08
N THR A 63 -13.04 7.97 -14.31
CA THR A 63 -12.67 9.37 -14.55
C THR A 63 -13.49 9.93 -15.70
N LYS A 64 -13.42 11.25 -15.93
CA LYS A 64 -14.08 11.88 -17.08
C LYS A 64 -13.71 11.25 -18.44
N LYS A 65 -12.52 10.64 -18.55
CA LYS A 65 -12.00 10.05 -19.79
C LYS A 65 -11.93 8.52 -19.76
N ASN A 66 -12.33 7.88 -18.67
CA ASN A 66 -12.21 6.45 -18.48
C ASN A 66 -13.43 5.90 -17.76
N HIS A 67 -14.09 4.93 -18.38
CA HIS A 67 -15.18 4.18 -17.77
C HIS A 67 -14.62 2.87 -17.20
N ALA A 68 -14.65 2.71 -15.89
CA ALA A 68 -14.10 1.56 -15.20
C ALA A 68 -14.96 0.32 -15.44
N ARG A 69 -14.31 -0.82 -15.73
CA ARG A 69 -14.99 -2.11 -15.88
C ARG A 69 -15.50 -2.65 -14.54
N PHE A 70 -14.83 -2.29 -13.45
CA PHE A 70 -15.15 -2.74 -12.10
C PHE A 70 -15.43 -1.55 -11.18
N ASP A 71 -16.50 -1.67 -10.40
CA ASP A 71 -16.97 -0.62 -9.50
C ASP A 71 -16.18 -0.59 -8.17
N PHE A 72 -14.87 -0.38 -8.26
CA PHE A 72 -14.00 -0.25 -7.08
C PHE A 72 -14.21 1.09 -6.37
N ASP A 73 -14.40 2.17 -7.12
CA ASP A 73 -14.57 3.51 -6.55
C ASP A 73 -15.85 3.64 -5.71
N ALA A 74 -16.96 2.96 -6.06
CA ALA A 74 -18.14 2.95 -5.19
C ALA A 74 -17.94 2.12 -3.92
N ARG A 75 -17.13 1.05 -3.97
CA ARG A 75 -16.79 0.24 -2.79
C ARG A 75 -15.84 0.95 -1.84
N PHE A 76 -14.93 1.76 -2.38
CA PHE A 76 -13.90 2.49 -1.62
C PHE A 76 -13.98 4.00 -1.88
N PRO A 77 -15.11 4.65 -1.52
CA PRO A 77 -15.33 6.04 -1.84
C PRO A 77 -14.29 6.93 -1.15
N LYS A 78 -13.86 7.98 -1.87
CA LYS A 78 -12.86 8.96 -1.40
C LYS A 78 -11.48 8.36 -1.04
N MET A 79 -11.16 7.14 -1.48
CA MET A 79 -9.84 6.56 -1.25
C MET A 79 -8.74 7.47 -1.85
N PRO A 80 -7.72 7.90 -1.08
CA PRO A 80 -6.64 8.72 -1.59
C PRO A 80 -5.95 8.06 -2.79
N SER A 81 -5.71 8.84 -3.84
CA SER A 81 -5.12 8.35 -5.09
C SER A 81 -3.81 7.57 -4.89
N TYR A 82 -2.94 8.04 -3.99
CA TYR A 82 -1.69 7.35 -3.66
C TYR A 82 -1.91 6.00 -2.98
N LEU A 83 -2.90 5.87 -2.10
CA LEU A 83 -3.24 4.57 -1.51
C LEU A 83 -3.84 3.63 -2.53
N ARG A 84 -4.76 4.11 -3.37
CA ARG A 84 -5.34 3.30 -4.45
C ARG A 84 -4.23 2.77 -5.35
N ARG A 85 -3.32 3.62 -5.81
CA ARG A 85 -2.17 3.22 -6.64
C ARG A 85 -1.23 2.23 -5.93
N ALA A 86 -0.97 2.43 -4.65
CA ALA A 86 -0.18 1.49 -3.85
C ALA A 86 -0.88 0.12 -3.71
N ALA A 87 -2.20 0.11 -3.50
CA ALA A 87 -3.00 -1.11 -3.43
C ALA A 87 -3.01 -1.85 -4.78
N ILE A 88 -3.15 -1.11 -5.90
CA ILE A 88 -3.05 -1.66 -7.27
C ILE A 88 -1.70 -2.32 -7.47
N GLN A 89 -0.61 -1.63 -7.11
CA GLN A 89 0.74 -2.17 -7.25
C GLN A 89 0.92 -3.45 -6.42
N HIS A 90 0.41 -3.48 -5.18
CA HIS A 90 0.48 -4.64 -4.31
C HIS A 90 -0.30 -5.84 -4.89
N ALA A 91 -1.53 -5.62 -5.33
CA ALA A 91 -2.39 -6.65 -5.90
C ALA A 91 -1.79 -7.22 -7.20
N LEU A 92 -1.37 -6.36 -8.13
CA LEU A 92 -0.70 -6.79 -9.37
C LEU A 92 0.57 -7.60 -9.11
N GLY A 93 1.39 -7.15 -8.15
CA GLY A 93 2.60 -7.88 -7.76
C GLY A 93 2.29 -9.27 -7.21
N SER A 94 1.24 -9.38 -6.41
CA SER A 94 0.79 -10.65 -5.81
C SER A 94 0.28 -11.63 -6.86
N VAL A 95 -0.60 -11.18 -7.76
CA VAL A 95 -1.13 -11.99 -8.88
C VAL A 95 -0.01 -12.42 -9.82
N SER A 96 0.86 -11.48 -10.21
CA SER A 96 2.03 -11.76 -11.07
C SER A 96 2.94 -12.83 -10.48
N SER A 97 3.27 -12.70 -9.19
CA SER A 97 4.11 -13.67 -8.48
C SER A 97 3.45 -15.04 -8.40
N TYR A 98 2.15 -15.09 -8.08
CA TYR A 98 1.38 -16.33 -8.03
C TYR A 98 1.41 -17.08 -9.37
N HIS A 99 1.11 -16.41 -10.48
CA HIS A 99 1.13 -17.03 -11.81
C HIS A 99 2.53 -17.52 -12.21
N THR A 100 3.57 -16.73 -11.94
CA THR A 100 4.97 -17.13 -12.20
C THR A 100 5.32 -18.40 -11.44
N ARG A 101 4.98 -18.46 -10.14
CA ARG A 101 5.23 -19.64 -9.30
C ARG A 101 4.37 -20.82 -9.74
N LEU A 102 3.15 -20.58 -10.23
CA LEU A 102 2.27 -21.63 -10.69
C LEU A 102 2.84 -22.31 -11.95
N GLU A 103 3.42 -21.56 -12.86
CA GLU A 103 4.13 -22.10 -14.02
C GLU A 103 5.40 -22.88 -13.62
N GLN A 104 6.18 -22.33 -12.69
CA GLN A 104 7.34 -23.03 -12.10
C GLN A 104 6.96 -24.33 -11.38
N TRP A 105 5.77 -24.39 -10.78
CA TRP A 105 5.29 -25.62 -10.16
C TRP A 105 4.84 -26.62 -11.23
N LYS A 106 4.10 -26.17 -12.25
CA LYS A 106 3.65 -27.01 -13.38
C LYS A 106 4.81 -27.64 -14.15
N ASN A 107 5.94 -26.95 -14.29
CA ASN A 107 7.12 -27.46 -14.98
C ASN A 107 8.13 -28.17 -14.05
N GLY A 108 7.82 -28.31 -12.76
CA GLY A 108 8.65 -29.03 -11.78
C GLY A 108 9.86 -28.24 -11.25
N ALA A 109 10.01 -26.95 -11.55
CA ALA A 109 11.10 -26.12 -11.02
C ALA A 109 10.97 -25.83 -9.52
N ILE A 110 9.76 -25.86 -8.96
CA ILE A 110 9.52 -25.72 -7.51
C ILE A 110 8.61 -26.83 -6.97
N SER A 111 8.82 -27.19 -5.70
CA SER A 111 7.93 -28.07 -4.95
C SER A 111 6.86 -27.27 -4.21
N GLY A 112 5.69 -27.89 -4.00
CA GLY A 112 4.54 -27.28 -3.35
C GLY A 112 3.74 -26.37 -4.28
N LYS A 113 2.45 -26.67 -4.45
CA LYS A 113 1.55 -25.87 -5.28
C LYS A 113 1.38 -24.48 -4.64
N PRO A 114 1.69 -23.38 -5.35
CA PRO A 114 1.49 -22.04 -4.80
C PRO A 114 0.00 -21.77 -4.59
N LYS A 115 -0.29 -20.89 -3.64
CA LYS A 115 -1.64 -20.41 -3.36
C LYS A 115 -1.66 -18.90 -3.55
N LEU A 116 -2.69 -18.39 -4.23
CA LEU A 116 -2.94 -16.95 -4.28
C LEU A 116 -3.41 -16.48 -2.90
N VAL A 117 -2.73 -15.47 -2.36
CA VAL A 117 -3.07 -14.85 -1.07
C VAL A 117 -3.64 -13.47 -1.36
N TYR A 118 -4.88 -13.25 -0.93
CA TYR A 118 -5.62 -12.04 -1.28
C TYR A 118 -5.35 -10.85 -0.34
N GLU A 119 -5.11 -11.10 0.95
CA GLU A 119 -4.99 -10.07 1.99
C GLU A 119 -3.59 -10.06 2.62
N ASN A 120 -2.52 -10.15 1.81
CA ASN A 120 -1.12 -10.43 2.22
C ASN A 120 -0.48 -9.42 3.22
N HIS A 121 -1.04 -9.30 4.42
CA HIS A 121 -0.69 -8.34 5.47
C HIS A 121 -0.38 -6.95 4.91
N ALA A 122 -1.14 -6.51 3.91
CA ALA A 122 -0.80 -5.33 3.13
C ALA A 122 -0.80 -4.09 4.04
N MET A 123 0.33 -3.38 4.03
CA MET A 123 0.53 -2.18 4.85
C MET A 123 0.52 -0.93 3.97
N PRO A 124 -0.30 0.08 4.28
CA PRO A 124 -0.37 1.31 3.51
C PRO A 124 0.89 2.16 3.67
N VAL A 125 1.40 2.66 2.55
CA VAL A 125 2.52 3.62 2.50
C VAL A 125 1.99 5.04 2.66
N PHE A 126 2.51 5.78 3.64
CA PHE A 126 2.10 7.15 3.91
C PHE A 126 3.01 8.14 3.19
N TYR A 127 2.68 8.45 1.93
CA TYR A 127 3.44 9.41 1.14
C TYR A 127 3.56 10.78 1.83
N ARG A 128 4.78 11.34 1.80
CA ARG A 128 5.10 12.64 2.40
C ARG A 128 4.20 13.74 1.84
N ASN A 129 3.82 14.68 2.70
CA ASN A 129 2.97 15.85 2.44
C ASN A 129 1.51 15.56 2.04
N VAL A 130 1.20 14.33 1.59
CA VAL A 130 -0.17 13.93 1.23
C VAL A 130 -0.83 13.12 2.34
N MET A 131 -0.07 12.26 3.00
CA MET A 131 -0.56 11.35 4.04
C MET A 131 0.32 11.31 5.29
N TYR A 132 1.58 11.71 5.18
CA TYR A 132 2.50 11.82 6.29
C TYR A 132 3.10 13.22 6.32
N LYS A 133 3.11 13.84 7.50
CA LYS A 133 3.92 15.02 7.77
C LYS A 133 4.74 14.74 9.03
N PRO A 134 6.08 14.84 8.99
CA PRO A 134 6.88 14.75 10.20
C PRO A 134 6.49 15.89 11.16
N GLY A 135 6.64 15.66 12.46
CA GLY A 135 6.61 16.75 13.45
C GLY A 135 7.81 17.68 13.29
N GLU A 136 7.82 18.77 14.06
CA GLU A 136 8.98 19.65 14.17
C GLU A 136 10.17 18.91 14.83
N GLU A 137 11.40 19.43 14.69
CA GLU A 137 12.62 18.71 15.11
C GLU A 137 12.61 18.26 16.59
N SER A 138 11.98 19.03 17.47
CA SER A 138 11.84 18.74 18.90
C SER A 138 10.58 17.95 19.26
N GLU A 139 9.69 17.69 18.30
CA GLU A 139 8.40 17.07 18.55
C GLU A 139 8.45 15.55 18.41
N ASP A 140 8.04 14.82 19.45
CA ASP A 140 7.85 13.36 19.38
C ASP A 140 6.48 13.03 18.80
N ALA A 141 6.19 13.55 17.61
CA ALA A 141 4.93 13.30 16.92
C ALA A 141 5.08 13.39 15.40
N ALA A 142 4.08 12.87 14.70
CA ALA A 142 3.87 13.08 13.28
C ALA A 142 2.38 13.21 12.99
N CYS A 143 2.02 13.84 11.88
CA CYS A 143 0.64 13.85 11.39
C CYS A 143 0.45 12.76 10.33
N LEU A 144 -0.56 11.92 10.53
CA LEU A 144 -0.98 10.85 9.63
C LEU A 144 -2.38 11.13 9.08
N LYS A 145 -2.58 10.95 7.78
CA LYS A 145 -3.92 10.99 7.18
C LYS A 145 -4.54 9.60 7.27
N LEU A 146 -5.50 9.42 8.16
CA LEU A 146 -6.12 8.14 8.48
C LEU A 146 -7.61 8.17 8.14
N TYR A 147 -8.17 6.99 7.86
CA TYR A 147 -9.59 6.79 7.70
C TYR A 147 -10.24 6.54 9.06
N ASP A 148 -11.25 7.33 9.42
CA ASP A 148 -11.91 7.27 10.73
C ASP A 148 -13.16 6.38 10.78
N GLY A 149 -13.47 5.69 9.68
CA GLY A 149 -14.74 4.97 9.49
C GLY A 149 -15.75 5.73 8.63
N HIS A 150 -15.50 7.01 8.36
CA HIS A 150 -16.37 7.86 7.53
C HIS A 150 -15.59 8.67 6.49
N ASP A 151 -14.48 9.30 6.87
CA ASP A 151 -13.66 10.13 5.98
C ASP A 151 -12.16 10.06 6.30
N TRP A 152 -11.35 10.59 5.39
CA TRP A 152 -9.90 10.66 5.52
C TRP A 152 -9.47 11.98 6.16
N LYS A 153 -9.04 11.92 7.43
CA LYS A 153 -8.67 13.10 8.24
C LYS A 153 -7.23 13.04 8.71
N TRP A 154 -6.67 14.20 9.03
CA TRP A 154 -5.35 14.30 9.65
C TRP A 154 -5.45 14.06 11.15
N PHE A 155 -4.60 13.16 11.66
CA PHE A 155 -4.48 12.84 13.07
C PHE A 155 -3.03 13.04 13.51
N ARG A 156 -2.83 13.67 14.67
CA ARG A 156 -1.53 13.73 15.32
C ARG A 156 -1.27 12.41 16.04
N ALA A 157 -0.23 11.69 15.61
CA ALA A 157 0.28 10.48 16.23
C ALA A 157 1.52 10.85 17.05
N GLY A 158 1.42 10.73 18.37
CA GLY A 158 2.56 10.78 19.28
C GLY A 158 3.41 9.54 19.12
N LEU A 159 4.71 9.74 19.05
CA LEU A 159 5.72 8.70 18.84
C LEU A 159 6.48 8.47 20.15
N LEU A 160 7.05 7.27 20.31
CA LEU A 160 7.84 6.95 21.50
C LEU A 160 9.11 7.80 21.52
N HIS A 161 9.36 8.46 22.67
CA HIS A 161 10.48 9.39 22.82
C HIS A 161 11.82 8.75 22.49
N THR A 162 12.08 7.57 23.05
CA THR A 162 13.34 6.82 22.83
C THR A 162 13.57 6.47 21.36
N ASP A 163 12.50 6.16 20.63
CA ASP A 163 12.55 5.85 19.21
C ASP A 163 12.90 7.11 18.40
N MET A 164 12.30 8.25 18.79
CA MET A 164 12.57 9.53 18.15
C MET A 164 13.98 10.03 18.45
N GLU A 165 14.50 9.87 19.68
CA GLU A 165 15.90 10.16 20.00
C GLU A 165 16.87 9.32 19.17
N TYR A 166 16.58 8.02 19.02
CA TYR A 166 17.39 7.14 18.18
C TYR A 166 17.40 7.63 16.72
N LEU A 167 16.23 7.93 16.15
CA LEU A 167 16.11 8.46 14.79
C LEU A 167 16.85 9.79 14.62
N ARG A 168 16.71 10.73 15.55
CA ARG A 168 17.43 12.02 15.52
C ARG A 168 18.94 11.81 15.55
N ARG A 169 19.43 10.91 16.42
CA ARG A 169 20.87 10.65 16.59
C ARG A 169 21.51 9.95 15.38
N HIS A 170 20.82 8.98 14.79
CA HIS A 170 21.43 8.09 13.79
C HIS A 170 21.01 8.37 12.36
N TRP A 171 19.87 9.05 12.16
CA TRP A 171 19.25 9.25 10.85
C TRP A 171 19.10 10.72 10.44
N SER A 172 19.59 11.67 11.26
CA SER A 172 19.66 13.08 10.85
C SER A 172 20.46 13.26 9.54
N GLY A 173 19.93 14.08 8.63
CA GLY A 173 20.48 14.32 7.30
C GLY A 173 20.39 13.13 6.32
N LYS A 174 19.81 12.00 6.71
CA LYS A 174 19.65 10.84 5.81
C LYS A 174 18.37 10.95 4.99
N LYS A 175 18.44 10.55 3.72
CA LYS A 175 17.25 10.40 2.86
C LYS A 175 16.50 9.14 3.28
N SER A 176 15.29 9.31 3.80
CA SER A 176 14.39 8.21 4.17
C SER A 176 13.22 8.08 3.20
N SER A 177 12.68 6.86 3.10
CA SER A 177 11.44 6.60 2.37
C SER A 177 10.21 7.16 3.12
N ALA A 178 9.04 7.07 2.50
CA ALA A 178 7.78 7.27 3.21
C ALA A 178 7.58 6.15 4.25
N PRO A 179 7.03 6.46 5.44
CA PRO A 179 6.75 5.43 6.44
C PRO A 179 5.60 4.52 5.98
N VAL A 180 5.60 3.32 6.55
CA VAL A 180 4.60 2.27 6.33
C VAL A 180 4.04 1.91 7.71
N LEU A 181 2.73 1.68 7.81
CA LEU A 181 2.10 1.22 9.06
C LEU A 181 2.45 -0.23 9.41
#